data_AF-A0A6L6YG76-F1
#
_entry.id   AF-A0A6L6YG76-F1
#
_cell.length_a   1.000
_cell.length_b   1.000
_cell.length_c   1.000
_cell.angle_alpha   90.00
_cell.angle_beta   90.00
_cell.angle_gamma   90.00
#
_symmetry.space_group_name_H-M   'P 1'
#
loop_
_entity.id
_entity.type
_entity.pdbx_description
1 polymer ?
#
loop_
_entity_poly.entity_id
_entity_poly.type
_entity_poly.pdbx_seq_one_letter_code
_entity_poly.pdbx_strand_id
1 'polypeptide(L)'
;MTSEQVVEALGSPNMVTTDSQRRETWVYDKVSTNVQYSKSNGGVWLLLFGAGGSAGSLSQNQRTLTIIVKFNSDGRVRDFAYRTSSF
;
A
#
# COMPACT_ATOMS: atom_id res chain seq x y z
N MET A 1 10.17 3.12 -22.36
CA MET A 1 8.90 2.48 -21.99
C MET A 1 7.77 3.38 -22.46
N THR A 2 6.81 2.88 -23.25
CA THR A 2 5.63 3.64 -23.69
C THR A 2 4.52 3.56 -22.64
N SER A 3 3.51 4.43 -22.73
CA SER A 3 2.28 4.37 -21.95
C SER A 3 1.64 2.98 -21.95
N GLU A 4 1.59 2.31 -23.09
CA GLU A 4 0.97 0.99 -23.24
C GLU A 4 1.74 -0.05 -22.43
N GLN A 5 3.08 -0.01 -22.49
CA GLN A 5 3.94 -0.90 -21.70
C GLN A 5 3.79 -0.65 -20.19
N VAL A 6 3.51 0.59 -19.76
CA VAL A 6 3.21 0.89 -18.36
C VAL A 6 1.87 0.30 -17.96
N VAL A 7 0.82 0.43 -18.79
CA VAL A 7 -0.48 -0.19 -18.53
C VAL A 7 -0.39 -1.71 -18.51
N GLU A 8 0.38 -2.31 -19.40
CA GLU A 8 0.58 -3.76 -19.42
C GLU A 8 1.25 -4.26 -18.13
N ALA A 9 2.19 -3.50 -17.58
CA ALA A 9 2.92 -3.87 -16.37
C ALA A 9 2.16 -3.56 -15.07
N LEU A 10 1.46 -2.43 -15.00
CA LEU A 10 0.88 -1.90 -13.75
C LEU A 10 -0.66 -1.87 -13.75
N GLY A 11 -1.29 -2.01 -14.91
CA GLY A 11 -2.71 -1.78 -15.12
C GLY A 11 -3.07 -0.31 -15.34
N SER A 12 -4.36 -0.03 -15.27
CA SER A 12 -4.88 1.34 -15.38
C SER A 12 -4.47 2.18 -14.17
N PRO A 13 -4.03 3.44 -14.36
CA PRO A 13 -3.71 4.32 -13.25
C PRO A 13 -4.94 4.70 -12.45
N ASN A 14 -4.75 5.04 -11.17
CA ASN A 14 -5.79 5.60 -10.31
C ASN A 14 -6.15 7.03 -10.72
N MET A 15 -5.17 7.78 -11.25
CA MET A 15 -5.35 9.17 -11.67
C MET A 15 -4.42 9.50 -12.83
N VAL A 16 -4.94 10.25 -13.80
CA VAL A 16 -4.18 10.88 -14.88
C VAL A 16 -4.27 12.39 -14.71
N THR A 17 -3.11 13.05 -14.68
CA THR A 17 -2.98 14.51 -14.59
C THR A 17 -1.96 15.00 -15.60
N THR A 18 -1.69 16.31 -15.62
CA THR A 18 -0.66 16.91 -16.47
C THR A 18 0.29 17.79 -15.67
N ASP A 19 1.55 17.85 -16.10
CA ASP A 19 2.55 18.75 -15.53
C ASP A 19 2.41 20.18 -16.07
N SER A 20 3.28 21.09 -15.62
CA SER A 20 3.29 22.50 -16.06
C SER A 20 3.50 22.67 -17.58
N GLN A 21 4.02 21.66 -18.26
CA GLN A 21 4.20 21.63 -19.72
C GLN A 21 3.07 20.87 -20.44
N ARG A 22 1.96 20.59 -19.74
CA ARG A 22 0.80 19.80 -20.22
C ARG A 22 1.14 18.37 -20.64
N ARG A 23 2.20 17.78 -20.09
CA ARG A 23 2.54 16.37 -20.35
C ARG A 23 1.90 15.47 -19.33
N GLU A 24 1.51 14.28 -19.76
CA GLU A 24 0.80 13.34 -18.90
C GLU A 24 1.65 12.88 -17.71
N THR A 25 0.96 12.73 -16.59
CA THR A 25 1.49 12.14 -15.36
C THR A 25 0.44 11.20 -14.80
N TRP A 26 0.82 9.96 -14.55
CA TRP A 26 -0.06 8.92 -14.06
C TRP A 26 0.30 8.57 -12.62
N VAL A 27 -0.70 8.40 -11.78
CA VAL A 27 -0.55 8.05 -10.36
C VAL A 27 -1.20 6.71 -10.08
N TYR A 28 -0.47 5.86 -9.38
CA TYR A 28 -0.88 4.53 -8.94
C TYR A 28 -0.78 4.45 -7.43
N ASP A 29 -1.85 3.99 -6.78
CA ASP A 29 -1.92 3.82 -5.34
C ASP A 29 -2.29 2.39 -4.97
N LYS A 30 -1.49 1.78 -4.08
CA LYS A 30 -1.76 0.48 -3.46
C LYS A 30 -1.79 0.61 -1.95
N VAL A 31 -2.81 0.03 -1.33
CA VAL A 31 -2.95 -0.10 0.13
C VAL A 31 -3.09 -1.57 0.49
N SER A 32 -2.33 -2.01 1.49
CA SER A 32 -2.38 -3.37 2.04
C SER A 32 -2.57 -3.28 3.55
N THR A 33 -3.52 -4.03 4.08
CA THR A 33 -3.81 -4.08 5.52
C THR A 33 -3.58 -5.51 6.00
N ASN A 34 -2.73 -5.67 7.00
CA ASN A 34 -2.45 -6.94 7.65
C ASN A 34 -2.95 -6.90 9.09
N VAL A 35 -3.78 -7.87 9.49
CA VAL A 35 -4.35 -7.95 10.84
C VAL A 35 -3.81 -9.22 11.49
N GLN A 36 -2.96 -9.05 12.49
CA GLN A 36 -2.40 -10.11 13.30
C GLN A 36 -3.19 -10.21 14.60
N TYR A 37 -3.75 -11.38 14.87
CA TYR A 37 -4.49 -11.64 16.09
C TYR A 37 -3.71 -12.64 16.96
N SER A 38 -3.20 -12.17 18.09
CA SER A 38 -2.46 -13.00 19.05
C SER A 38 -3.36 -13.35 20.24
N LYS A 39 -3.81 -14.61 20.29
CA LYS A 39 -4.37 -15.20 21.52
C LYS A 39 -3.21 -15.79 22.33
N SER A 40 -2.91 -15.23 23.49
CA SER A 40 -2.10 -15.97 24.46
C SER A 40 -3.01 -17.03 25.11
N ASN A 41 -2.83 -18.30 24.75
CA ASN A 41 -3.40 -19.40 25.52
C ASN A 41 -2.57 -19.53 26.82
N GLY A 42 -2.89 -18.70 27.80
CA GLY A 42 -2.33 -18.74 29.15
C GLY A 42 -2.75 -20.00 29.90
N GLY A 43 -2.20 -21.15 29.50
CA GLY A 43 -2.48 -22.47 30.07
C GLY A 43 -1.88 -22.75 31.45
N VAL A 44 -1.18 -21.78 32.07
CA VAL A 44 -0.56 -21.96 33.41
C VAL A 44 -1.24 -21.09 34.48
N TRP A 45 -1.82 -19.94 34.12
CA TRP A 45 -2.41 -19.01 35.09
C TRP A 45 -3.89 -19.26 35.39
N LEU A 46 -4.60 -19.94 34.48
CA LEU A 46 -6.03 -20.24 34.63
C LEU A 46 -6.34 -21.25 35.75
N LEU A 47 -5.32 -21.93 36.30
CA LEU A 47 -5.49 -22.83 37.43
C LEU A 47 -5.33 -22.14 38.79
N LEU A 48 -4.79 -20.91 38.85
CA LEU A 48 -4.50 -20.24 40.13
C LEU A 48 -5.50 -19.12 40.48
N PHE A 49 -6.11 -18.46 39.49
CA PHE A 49 -6.96 -17.30 39.75
C PHE A 49 -8.19 -17.35 38.85
N GLY A 50 -9.31 -17.81 39.42
CA GLY A 50 -10.62 -17.67 38.80
C GLY A 50 -10.98 -16.20 38.59
N ALA A 51 -10.66 -15.65 37.42
CA ALA A 51 -11.15 -14.36 36.95
C ALA A 51 -10.90 -14.30 35.43
N GLY A 52 -11.94 -14.55 34.64
CA GLY A 52 -11.87 -14.60 33.19
C GLY A 52 -11.55 -13.23 32.58
N GLY A 53 -10.30 -13.07 32.13
CA GLY A 53 -9.86 -11.94 31.33
C GLY A 53 -9.01 -12.43 30.16
N SER A 54 -9.65 -12.74 29.03
CA SER A 54 -8.96 -13.12 27.80
C SER A 54 -8.32 -11.87 27.16
N ALA A 55 -7.07 -11.58 27.51
CA ALA A 55 -6.29 -10.53 26.84
C ALA A 55 -5.84 -11.01 25.44
N GLY A 56 -6.68 -10.75 24.43
CA GLY A 56 -6.29 -10.89 23.02
C GLY A 56 -5.65 -9.60 22.52
N SER A 57 -4.44 -9.69 21.95
CA SER A 57 -3.80 -8.56 21.29
C SER A 57 -4.16 -8.56 19.80
N LEU A 58 -4.81 -7.50 19.33
CA LEU A 58 -5.05 -7.22 17.91
C LEU A 58 -3.95 -6.25 17.45
N SER A 59 -3.13 -6.67 16.50
CA SER A 59 -2.15 -5.80 15.83
C SER A 59 -2.58 -5.61 14.38
N GLN A 60 -2.87 -4.37 13.98
CA GLN A 60 -3.17 -4.01 12.61
C GLN A 60 -1.99 -3.23 12.05
N ASN A 61 -1.50 -3.63 10.88
CA ASN A 61 -0.41 -2.95 10.17
C ASN A 61 -0.88 -2.62 8.76
N GLN A 62 -0.88 -1.34 8.41
CA GLN A 62 -1.25 -0.86 7.10
C GLN A 62 -0.02 -0.37 6.35
N ARG A 63 0.11 -0.79 5.08
CA ARG A 63 1.18 -0.38 4.16
C ARG A 63 0.57 0.34 2.97
N THR A 64 1.16 1.45 2.58
CA THR A 64 0.78 2.19 1.38
C THR A 64 1.96 2.33 0.43
N LEU A 65 1.68 2.31 -0.87
CA LEU A 65 2.62 2.55 -1.95
C LEU A 65 1.96 3.45 -2.99
N THR A 66 2.56 4.60 -3.24
CA THR A 66 2.20 5.52 -4.32
C THR A 66 3.32 5.52 -5.34
N ILE A 67 2.99 5.35 -6.62
CA ILE A 67 3.92 5.44 -7.74
C ILE A 67 3.43 6.55 -8.67
N ILE A 68 4.33 7.44 -9.08
CA ILE A 68 4.06 8.53 -10.01
C ILE A 68 4.92 8.30 -11.23
N VAL A 69 4.31 8.20 -12.41
CA VAL A 69 5.00 8.04 -13.70
C VAL A 69 4.75 9.28 -14.54
N LYS A 70 5.79 9.93 -15.03
CA LYS A 70 5.68 11.10 -15.89
C LYS A 70 6.06 10.74 -17.31
N PHE A 71 5.33 11.28 -18.27
CA PHE A 71 5.54 11.05 -19.69
C PHE A 71 6.11 12.30 -20.39
N ASN A 72 6.79 12.08 -21.50
CA ASN A 72 7.14 13.13 -22.45
C ASN A 72 5.99 13.35 -23.46
N SER A 73 6.19 14.25 -24.43
CA SER A 73 5.22 14.52 -25.51
C SER A 73 4.96 13.33 -26.43
N ASP A 74 5.87 12.34 -26.47
CA ASP A 74 5.78 11.18 -27.34
C ASP A 74 5.12 9.97 -26.63
N GLY A 75 4.49 10.19 -25.47
CA GLY A 75 3.88 9.12 -24.67
C GLY A 75 4.90 8.16 -24.05
N ARG A 76 6.17 8.56 -23.91
CA ARG A 76 7.23 7.73 -23.32
C ARG A 76 7.53 8.18 -21.90
N VAL A 77 7.80 7.21 -21.03
CA VAL A 77 8.22 7.48 -19.65
C VAL A 77 9.50 8.31 -19.67
N ARG A 78 9.44 9.48 -19.02
CA ARG A 78 10.58 10.38 -18.85
C ARG A 78 11.15 10.39 -17.43
N ASP A 79 10.31 10.10 -16.44
CA ASP A 79 10.66 10.17 -15.02
C ASP A 79 9.64 9.35 -14.20
N PHE A 80 10.06 8.87 -13.03
CA PHE A 80 9.18 8.19 -12.08
C PHE A 80 9.62 8.44 -10.64
N ALA A 81 8.65 8.45 -9.73
CA ALA A 81 8.90 8.56 -8.29
C ALA A 81 7.98 7.60 -7.53
N TYR A 82 8.38 7.22 -6.32
CA TYR A 82 7.55 6.40 -5.46
C TYR A 82 7.64 6.87 -4.00
N ARG A 83 6.57 6.62 -3.25
CA ARG A 83 6.49 6.84 -1.80
C ARG A 83 5.86 5.62 -1.15
N THR A 84 6.44 5.16 -0.06
CA THR A 84 5.86 4.10 0.77
C THR A 84 5.72 4.55 2.22
N SER A 85 4.70 4.05 2.91
CA SER A 85 4.49 4.27 4.34
C SER A 85 3.96 2.98 4.98
N SER A 86 4.30 2.76 6.25
CA SER A 86 3.73 1.69 7.07
C SER A 86 3.43 2.19 8.48
N PHE A 87 2.27 1.86 9.03
CA PHE A 87 1.86 2.23 10.38
C PHE A 87 0.92 1.19 11.00
#